data_AF-A0A351HTP7-F1
#
_entry.id   AF-A0A351HTP7-F1
#
_cell.length_a   1.000
_cell.length_b   1.000
_cell.length_c   1.000
_cell.angle_alpha   90.00
_cell.angle_beta   90.00
_cell.angle_gamma   90.00
#
_symmetry.space_group_name_H-M   'P 1'
#
loop_
_entity.id
_entity.type
_entity.pdbx_description
1 polymer ?
#
loop_
_entity_poly.entity_id
_entity_poly.type
_entity_poly.pdbx_seq_one_letter_code
_entity_poly.pdbx_strand_id
1 'polypeptide(L)'
;MEKTQRIIIKNKNGLHTRVAAMVARQSQKFEKIWDCQLYLRRINSQEGVPCNSVLPLVSLKVKNGEMVEVYSSDSGSEEAVFRLASFLGQTPELEIPETEAIDSILQENTLASEKIFESINNGLIAMDSNGIINIFNRAAEEITGIKAKDIIGKKGDEWVPNFNLNDLLHSKCENLGLKHKIGNKWVITNKSPIIVNEEVVGGVVVFQDISQLEELSWELHSVKELKEKFNNILETVDDGICMINRCREITYVNHPFVKMFKKEGTRVLTRKIQELFPKEKFGDPFFAGKEEIILSTTDGREFIMHARPIMIDAKFRGNVVVARELTEIAKLADRIELLSQKTQYLQEELAKKEGLNQ
;
A
#
# COMPACT_ATOMS: atom_id res chain seq x y z
N MET A 1 20.31 46.86 -1.23
CA MET A 1 19.42 47.44 -2.25
C MET A 1 19.40 46.48 -3.42
N GLU A 2 18.22 46.06 -3.87
CA GLU A 2 18.04 45.17 -5.03
C GLU A 2 18.73 45.79 -6.25
N LYS A 3 19.59 45.01 -6.93
CA LYS A 3 20.29 45.43 -8.13
C LYS A 3 19.51 44.91 -9.32
N THR A 4 19.03 45.81 -10.17
CA THR A 4 18.12 45.47 -11.26
C THR A 4 18.59 46.10 -12.56
N GLN A 5 18.49 45.35 -13.65
CA GLN A 5 18.72 45.83 -15.00
C GLN A 5 17.58 45.41 -15.94
N ARG A 6 17.07 46.39 -16.70
CA ARG A 6 16.02 46.19 -17.69
C ARG A 6 16.64 45.90 -19.05
N ILE A 7 16.11 44.90 -19.74
CA ILE A 7 16.53 44.54 -21.10
C ILE A 7 15.33 44.18 -21.98
N ILE A 8 15.42 44.52 -23.27
CA ILE A 8 14.45 44.10 -24.28
C ILE A 8 14.95 42.82 -24.93
N ILE A 9 14.11 41.79 -24.96
CA ILE A 9 14.43 40.55 -25.66
C ILE A 9 14.32 40.78 -27.16
N LYS A 10 15.44 40.66 -27.88
CA LYS A 10 15.53 40.90 -29.34
C LYS A 10 15.44 39.62 -30.19
N ASN A 11 15.39 38.46 -29.55
CA ASN A 11 15.33 37.16 -30.23
C ASN A 11 13.98 37.00 -30.94
N LYS A 12 13.98 36.51 -32.18
CA LYS A 12 12.80 36.39 -33.06
C LYS A 12 11.68 35.58 -32.43
N ASN A 13 12.03 34.49 -31.74
CA ASN A 13 11.11 33.60 -31.04
C ASN A 13 10.97 33.90 -29.53
N GLY A 14 11.46 35.06 -29.06
CA GLY A 14 11.44 35.40 -27.64
C GLY A 14 12.27 34.45 -26.78
N LEU A 15 11.89 34.31 -25.49
CA LEU A 15 12.58 33.44 -24.52
C LEU A 15 12.10 31.97 -24.65
N HIS A 16 12.44 31.34 -25.77
CA HIS A 16 12.16 29.93 -26.03
C HIS A 16 13.20 29.00 -25.38
N THR A 17 12.92 27.69 -25.35
CA THR A 17 13.66 26.65 -24.61
C THR A 17 15.18 26.74 -24.76
N ARG A 18 15.69 27.01 -25.97
CA ARG A 18 17.13 27.14 -26.22
C ARG A 18 17.74 28.39 -25.62
N VAL A 19 17.08 29.54 -25.77
CA VAL A 19 17.53 30.81 -25.16
C VAL A 19 17.47 30.68 -23.64
N ALA A 20 16.42 30.09 -23.10
CA ALA A 20 16.30 29.79 -21.68
C ALA A 20 17.41 28.85 -21.18
N ALA A 21 17.77 27.81 -21.95
CA ALA A 21 18.88 26.91 -21.61
C ALA A 21 20.25 27.62 -21.66
N MET A 22 20.47 28.48 -22.66
CA MET A 22 21.69 29.29 -22.76
C MET A 22 21.80 30.28 -21.61
N VAL A 23 20.69 30.94 -21.26
CA VAL A 23 20.59 31.88 -20.13
C VAL A 23 20.82 31.15 -18.82
N ALA A 24 20.19 30.00 -18.60
CA ALA A 24 20.40 29.17 -17.42
C ALA A 24 21.86 28.76 -17.23
N ARG A 25 22.49 28.30 -18.30
CA ARG A 25 23.91 27.92 -18.26
C ARG A 25 24.83 29.10 -17.95
N GLN A 26 24.56 30.29 -18.48
CA GLN A 26 25.37 31.48 -18.18
C GLN A 26 25.07 32.01 -16.78
N SER A 27 23.81 31.98 -16.35
CA SER A 27 23.40 32.36 -15.00
C SER A 27 24.15 31.53 -13.97
N GLN A 28 24.18 30.20 -14.10
CA GLN A 28 24.93 29.32 -13.19
C GLN A 28 26.42 29.68 -13.10
N LYS A 29 27.05 30.07 -14.21
CA LYS A 29 28.45 30.51 -14.20
C LYS A 29 28.62 31.82 -13.45
N PHE A 30 27.73 32.77 -13.67
CA PHE A 30 27.80 34.08 -13.05
C PHE A 30 27.46 34.01 -11.56
N GLU A 31 26.41 33.30 -11.19
CA GLU A 31 26.03 33.01 -9.80
C GLU A 31 27.21 32.41 -9.01
N LYS A 32 28.00 31.51 -9.63
CA LYS A 32 29.20 30.92 -9.00
C LYS A 32 30.38 31.89 -8.88
N ILE A 33 30.60 32.78 -9.85
CA ILE A 33 31.73 33.73 -9.84
C ILE A 33 31.49 34.84 -8.81
N TRP A 34 30.24 35.31 -8.72
CA TRP A 34 29.86 36.45 -7.90
C TRP A 34 29.11 36.08 -6.63
N ASP A 35 29.00 34.78 -6.31
CA ASP A 35 28.32 34.23 -5.13
C ASP A 35 26.94 34.87 -4.88
N CYS A 36 26.07 34.77 -5.89
CA CYS A 36 24.76 35.41 -5.89
C CYS A 36 23.71 34.54 -6.58
N GLN A 37 22.43 34.88 -6.42
CA GLN A 37 21.29 34.33 -7.14
C GLN A 37 20.70 35.37 -8.07
N LEU A 38 20.46 34.98 -9.33
CA LEU A 38 19.92 35.86 -10.36
C LEU A 38 18.47 35.47 -10.67
N TYR A 39 17.61 36.47 -10.81
CA TYR A 39 16.18 36.29 -11.09
C TYR A 39 15.77 37.09 -12.32
N LEU A 40 14.76 36.59 -13.03
CA LEU A 40 14.12 37.24 -14.17
C LEU A 40 12.64 37.46 -13.87
N ARG A 41 12.13 38.67 -14.09
CA ARG A 41 10.69 38.95 -14.04
C ARG A 41 10.24 39.81 -15.22
N ARG A 42 8.96 39.74 -15.55
CA ARG A 42 8.32 40.72 -16.45
C ARG A 42 8.03 42.00 -15.65
N ILE A 43 8.02 43.15 -16.31
CA ILE A 43 7.80 44.47 -15.65
C ILE A 43 6.51 44.53 -14.82
N ASN A 44 5.47 43.80 -15.24
CA ASN A 44 4.16 43.79 -14.58
C ASN A 44 4.01 42.64 -13.56
N SER A 45 5.07 41.87 -13.30
CA SER A 45 5.06 40.74 -12.35
C SER A 45 5.85 41.10 -11.10
N GLN A 46 5.28 40.87 -9.92
CA GLN A 46 5.99 41.02 -8.65
C GLN A 46 6.94 39.83 -8.37
N GLU A 47 6.61 38.65 -8.91
CA GLU A 47 7.41 37.44 -8.75
C GLU A 47 8.35 37.24 -9.93
N GLY A 48 9.62 36.95 -9.60
CA GLY A 48 10.65 36.57 -10.55
C GLY A 48 11.00 35.10 -10.44
N VAL A 49 11.47 34.54 -11.54
CA VAL A 49 11.90 33.15 -11.65
C VAL A 49 13.42 33.07 -11.59
N PRO A 50 14.00 32.00 -11.02
CA PRO A 50 15.44 31.83 -10.97
C PRO A 50 16.01 31.68 -12.39
N CYS A 51 17.06 32.43 -12.69
CA CYS A 51 17.69 32.45 -14.01
C CYS A 51 18.50 31.19 -14.30
N ASN A 52 18.92 30.41 -13.29
CA ASN A 52 19.69 29.18 -13.45
C ASN A 52 18.87 27.94 -13.86
N SER A 53 17.56 28.11 -14.02
CA SER A 53 16.61 27.01 -14.29
C SER A 53 15.85 27.26 -15.58
N VAL A 54 15.85 26.28 -16.49
CA VAL A 54 15.27 26.44 -17.84
C VAL A 54 13.73 26.52 -17.79
N LEU A 55 13.10 25.68 -16.97
CA LEU A 55 11.64 25.54 -16.94
C LEU A 55 10.92 26.82 -16.45
N PRO A 56 11.34 27.46 -15.34
CA PRO A 56 10.73 28.70 -14.90
C PRO A 56 10.94 29.85 -15.91
N LEU A 57 12.05 29.87 -16.65
CA LEU A 57 12.31 30.89 -17.67
C LEU A 57 11.37 30.77 -18.87
N VAL A 58 11.14 29.55 -19.37
CA VAL A 58 10.24 29.31 -20.52
C VAL A 58 8.77 29.60 -20.14
N SER A 59 8.38 29.36 -18.89
CA SER A 59 7.00 29.59 -18.42
C SER A 59 6.60 31.07 -18.38
N LEU A 60 7.56 32.00 -18.37
CA LEU A 60 7.30 33.44 -18.47
C LEU A 60 6.66 33.87 -19.80
N LYS A 61 6.78 33.03 -20.86
CA LYS A 61 6.23 33.27 -22.21
C LYS A 61 6.57 34.66 -22.77
N VAL A 62 7.82 35.08 -22.58
CA VAL A 62 8.32 36.40 -23.02
C VAL A 62 8.47 36.40 -24.54
N LYS A 63 7.81 37.35 -25.21
CA LYS A 63 7.85 37.51 -26.66
C LYS A 63 8.96 38.45 -27.11
N ASN A 64 9.28 38.41 -28.41
CA ASN A 64 10.19 39.39 -29.03
C ASN A 64 9.69 40.82 -28.80
N GLY A 65 10.59 41.72 -28.43
CA GLY A 65 10.31 43.12 -28.15
C GLY A 65 9.76 43.39 -26.75
N GLU A 66 9.52 42.34 -25.94
CA GLU A 66 9.10 42.53 -24.55
C GLU A 66 10.28 42.84 -23.63
N MET A 67 10.02 43.70 -22.65
CA MET A 67 11.02 44.12 -21.68
C MET A 67 10.91 43.28 -20.41
N VAL A 68 12.05 42.79 -19.94
CA VAL A 68 12.22 41.99 -18.73
C VAL A 68 13.22 42.64 -17.80
N GLU A 69 13.09 42.33 -16.52
CA GLU A 69 13.99 42.76 -15.46
C GLU A 69 14.80 41.58 -14.98
N VAL A 70 16.13 41.69 -15.07
CA VAL A 70 17.07 40.82 -14.37
C VAL A 70 17.39 41.50 -13.05
N TYR A 71 17.30 40.78 -11.93
CA TYR A 71 17.62 41.33 -10.63
C TYR A 71 18.27 40.33 -9.68
N SER A 72 18.93 40.86 -8.64
CA SER A 72 19.47 40.10 -7.52
C SER A 72 19.42 40.92 -6.23
N SER A 73 19.24 40.23 -5.12
CA SER A 73 19.21 40.82 -3.77
C SER A 73 20.57 40.74 -3.06
N ASP A 74 21.55 40.02 -3.63
CA ASP A 74 22.81 39.72 -2.97
C ASP A 74 23.84 40.84 -3.14
N SER A 75 24.72 41.03 -2.15
CA SER A 75 25.78 42.03 -2.18
C SER A 75 26.86 41.67 -3.20
N GLY A 76 27.23 42.60 -4.08
CA GLY A 76 28.25 42.36 -5.13
C GLY A 76 27.71 41.80 -6.45
N SER A 77 26.38 41.63 -6.56
CA SER A 77 25.69 41.08 -7.74
C SER A 77 25.59 42.04 -8.93
N GLU A 78 26.05 43.29 -8.81
CA GLU A 78 25.91 44.32 -9.86
C GLU A 78 26.51 43.88 -11.20
N GLU A 79 27.72 43.33 -11.17
CA GLU A 79 28.39 42.85 -12.37
C GLU A 79 27.70 41.61 -12.95
N ALA A 80 27.20 40.71 -12.10
CA ALA A 80 26.47 39.51 -12.53
C ALA A 80 25.15 39.85 -13.23
N VAL A 81 24.37 40.78 -12.66
CA VAL A 81 23.12 41.30 -13.24
C VAL A 81 23.41 42.00 -14.57
N PHE A 82 24.45 42.84 -14.63
CA PHE A 82 24.84 43.53 -15.86
C PHE A 82 25.26 42.57 -16.97
N ARG A 83 26.08 41.56 -16.64
CA ARG A 83 26.58 40.55 -17.58
C ARG A 83 25.44 39.69 -18.13
N LEU A 84 24.52 39.25 -17.27
CA LEU A 84 23.38 38.44 -17.70
C LEU A 84 22.41 39.25 -18.55
N ALA A 85 22.12 40.50 -18.18
CA ALA A 85 21.26 41.38 -18.98
C ALA A 85 21.89 41.71 -20.34
N SER A 86 23.20 41.94 -20.38
CA SER A 86 23.93 42.14 -21.64
C SER A 86 23.89 40.89 -22.53
N PHE A 87 24.05 39.70 -21.93
CA PHE A 87 23.96 38.43 -22.63
C PHE A 87 22.57 38.22 -23.25
N LEU A 88 21.50 38.46 -22.49
CA LEU A 88 20.11 38.40 -22.97
C LEU A 88 19.86 39.37 -24.14
N GLY A 89 20.48 40.54 -24.14
CA GLY A 89 20.35 41.55 -25.20
C GLY A 89 21.17 41.29 -26.46
N GLN A 90 22.20 40.45 -26.38
CA GLN A 90 23.18 40.20 -27.46
C GLN A 90 23.18 38.76 -27.98
N THR A 91 22.31 37.88 -27.48
CA THR A 91 22.29 36.46 -27.86
C THR A 91 22.04 36.31 -29.37
N PRO A 92 23.03 35.86 -30.18
CA PRO A 92 22.86 35.73 -31.62
C PRO A 92 21.94 34.55 -31.95
N GLU A 93 21.04 34.74 -32.91
CA GLU A 93 20.41 33.62 -33.62
C GLU A 93 21.45 33.03 -34.59
N LEU A 94 22.01 31.88 -34.24
CA LEU A 94 22.70 31.04 -35.22
C LEU A 94 21.61 30.39 -36.09
N GLU A 95 21.37 30.94 -37.28
CA GLU A 95 20.52 30.31 -38.30
C GLU A 95 21.29 29.15 -38.95
N ILE A 96 21.15 27.94 -38.39
CA ILE A 96 21.58 26.69 -39.05
C ILE A 96 20.32 25.83 -39.27
N PRO A 97 20.13 25.17 -40.44
CA PRO A 97 18.88 24.47 -40.79
C PRO A 97 18.49 23.30 -39.86
N GLU A 98 19.43 22.76 -39.07
CA GLU A 98 19.23 21.61 -38.16
C GLU A 98 18.63 22.00 -36.79
N THR A 99 18.38 23.30 -36.56
CA THR A 99 18.06 23.85 -35.24
C THR A 99 16.64 23.52 -34.75
N GLU A 100 15.65 23.40 -35.64
CA GLU A 100 14.26 23.10 -35.24
C GLU A 100 14.09 21.66 -34.72
N ALA A 101 14.83 20.71 -35.29
CA ALA A 101 14.81 19.31 -34.84
C ALA A 101 15.48 19.15 -33.47
N ILE A 102 16.60 19.84 -33.24
CA ILE A 102 17.29 19.83 -31.94
C ILE A 102 16.44 20.52 -30.87
N ASP A 103 15.82 21.67 -31.21
CA ASP A 103 14.95 22.38 -30.29
C ASP A 103 13.69 21.56 -29.95
N SER A 104 13.12 20.84 -30.93
CA SER A 104 12.00 19.91 -30.70
C SER A 104 12.41 18.72 -29.83
N ILE A 105 13.57 18.09 -30.08
CA ILE A 105 14.06 16.94 -29.30
C ILE A 105 14.40 17.35 -27.86
N LEU A 106 15.02 18.51 -27.67
CA LEU A 106 15.33 19.02 -26.32
C LEU A 106 14.06 19.39 -25.56
N GLN A 107 13.10 20.01 -26.23
CA GLN A 107 11.80 20.34 -25.64
C GLN A 107 10.99 19.06 -25.34
N GLU A 108 10.97 18.08 -26.24
CA GLU A 108 10.35 16.77 -26.04
C GLU A 108 10.98 16.02 -24.88
N ASN A 109 12.32 15.93 -24.80
CA ASN A 109 12.99 15.26 -23.69
C ASN A 109 12.74 15.96 -22.35
N THR A 110 12.69 17.29 -22.34
CA THR A 110 12.40 18.06 -21.13
C THR A 110 10.95 17.83 -20.68
N LEU A 111 9.99 17.95 -21.60
CA LEU A 111 8.56 17.72 -21.34
C LEU A 111 8.27 16.25 -21.00
N ALA A 112 8.97 15.30 -21.62
CA ALA A 112 8.85 13.88 -21.34
C ALA A 112 9.41 13.56 -19.95
N SER A 113 10.55 14.15 -19.59
CA SER A 113 11.11 14.03 -18.24
C SER A 113 10.14 14.61 -17.21
N GLU A 114 9.59 15.80 -17.42
CA GLU A 114 8.55 16.41 -16.57
C GLU A 114 7.32 15.51 -16.42
N LYS A 115 6.78 14.99 -17.52
CA LYS A 115 5.64 14.07 -17.48
C LYS A 115 5.98 12.78 -16.75
N ILE A 116 7.20 12.25 -16.89
CA ILE A 116 7.64 11.08 -16.12
C ILE A 116 7.71 11.44 -14.63
N PHE A 117 8.29 12.58 -14.26
CA PHE A 117 8.39 13.06 -12.87
C PHE A 117 7.03 13.35 -12.22
N GLU A 118 6.06 13.85 -12.99
CA GLU A 118 4.69 14.11 -12.51
C GLU A 118 3.81 12.86 -12.53
N SER A 119 4.04 11.92 -13.43
CA SER A 119 3.25 10.68 -13.57
C SER A 119 3.60 9.61 -12.55
N ILE A 120 4.74 9.74 -11.88
CA ILE A 120 5.11 8.87 -10.78
C ILE A 120 4.26 9.26 -9.57
N ASN A 121 3.30 8.42 -9.20
CA ASN A 121 2.51 8.54 -7.95
C ASN A 121 3.35 8.36 -6.66
N ASN A 122 4.68 8.37 -6.78
CA ASN A 122 5.59 8.31 -5.66
C ASN A 122 6.06 9.73 -5.33
N GLY A 123 6.15 10.01 -4.03
CA GLY A 123 6.79 11.22 -3.55
C GLY A 123 8.25 11.24 -3.95
N LEU A 124 8.68 12.34 -4.54
CA LEU A 124 10.04 12.59 -4.98
C LEU A 124 10.57 13.82 -4.25
N ILE A 125 11.74 13.66 -3.63
CA ILE A 125 12.50 14.73 -3.02
C ILE A 125 13.91 14.70 -3.61
N ALA A 126 14.41 15.84 -4.06
CA ALA A 126 15.82 15.99 -4.41
C ALA A 126 16.45 17.11 -3.58
N MET A 127 17.68 16.88 -3.15
CA MET A 127 18.45 17.81 -2.32
C MET A 127 19.89 17.94 -2.82
N ASP A 128 20.52 19.05 -2.48
CA ASP A 128 21.94 19.30 -2.74
C ASP A 128 22.86 18.60 -1.71
N SER A 129 24.17 18.77 -1.86
CA SER A 129 25.19 18.21 -0.96
C SER A 129 25.15 18.78 0.47
N ASN A 130 24.46 19.90 0.69
CA ASN A 130 24.24 20.50 2.01
C ASN A 130 22.91 20.03 2.66
N GLY A 131 22.16 19.15 1.97
CA GLY A 131 20.87 18.64 2.41
C GLY A 131 19.71 19.61 2.21
N ILE A 132 19.88 20.65 1.38
CA ILE A 132 18.85 21.63 1.06
C ILE A 132 17.94 21.05 -0.03
N ILE A 133 16.63 21.03 0.23
CA ILE A 133 15.63 20.48 -0.69
C ILE A 133 15.38 21.45 -1.85
N ASN A 134 15.60 20.99 -3.07
CA ASN A 134 15.40 21.76 -4.29
C ASN A 134 14.20 21.27 -5.11
N ILE A 135 13.84 19.99 -4.97
CA ILE A 135 12.70 19.38 -5.66
C ILE A 135 11.79 18.72 -4.64
N PHE A 136 10.50 18.99 -4.75
CA PHE A 136 9.44 18.36 -3.97
C PHE A 136 8.20 18.23 -4.85
N ASN A 137 7.92 17.02 -5.35
CA ASN A 137 6.84 16.84 -6.34
C ASN A 137 5.45 16.84 -5.67
N ARG A 138 4.40 16.93 -6.50
CA ARG A 138 3.01 16.91 -6.03
C ARG A 138 2.67 15.67 -5.20
N ALA A 139 3.12 14.49 -5.61
CA ALA A 139 2.88 13.26 -4.85
C ALA A 139 3.51 13.32 -3.46
N ALA A 140 4.68 13.94 -3.32
CA ALA A 140 5.30 14.17 -2.01
C ALA A 140 4.43 15.09 -1.14
N GLU A 141 3.81 16.13 -1.71
CA GLU A 141 2.85 16.96 -0.97
C GLU A 141 1.64 16.17 -0.49
N GLU A 142 1.07 15.32 -1.34
CA GLU A 142 -0.13 14.54 -1.03
C GLU A 142 0.13 13.44 0.00
N ILE A 143 1.31 12.83 -0.02
CA ILE A 143 1.68 11.75 0.90
C ILE A 143 2.12 12.32 2.25
N THR A 144 2.89 13.41 2.26
CA THR A 144 3.39 14.02 3.50
C THR A 144 2.40 14.99 4.14
N GLY A 145 1.49 15.57 3.36
CA GLY A 145 0.61 16.66 3.77
C GLY A 145 1.29 18.04 3.82
N ILE A 146 2.55 18.15 3.39
CA ILE A 146 3.35 19.37 3.42
C ILE A 146 3.33 20.03 2.04
N LYS A 147 3.24 21.36 1.97
CA LYS A 147 3.35 22.08 0.68
C LYS A 147 4.80 22.33 0.30
N ALA A 148 5.10 22.17 -0.98
CA ALA A 148 6.43 22.35 -1.55
C ALA A 148 7.00 23.74 -1.23
N LYS A 149 6.17 24.78 -1.29
CA LYS A 149 6.55 26.17 -0.93
C LYS A 149 7.09 26.32 0.50
N ASP A 150 6.70 25.43 1.42
CA ASP A 150 7.07 25.53 2.83
C ASP A 150 8.38 24.78 3.13
N ILE A 151 8.85 23.95 2.19
CA ILE A 151 9.98 23.03 2.39
C ILE A 151 11.14 23.22 1.39
N ILE A 152 10.87 23.74 0.19
CA ILE A 152 11.92 24.09 -0.78
C ILE A 152 12.85 25.15 -0.18
N GLY A 153 14.16 24.96 -0.32
CA GLY A 153 15.19 25.83 0.23
C GLY A 153 15.51 25.59 1.71
N LYS A 154 14.91 24.57 2.35
CA LYS A 154 15.18 24.20 3.74
C LYS A 154 15.93 22.87 3.83
N LYS A 155 16.57 22.62 4.98
CA LYS A 155 17.24 21.35 5.27
C LYS A 155 16.21 20.23 5.45
N GLY A 156 16.41 19.10 4.77
CA GLY A 156 15.44 18.01 4.77
C GLY A 156 15.22 17.33 6.14
N ASP A 157 16.26 17.25 6.98
CA ASP A 157 16.17 16.59 8.29
C ASP A 157 15.25 17.30 9.29
N GLU A 158 15.04 18.61 9.12
CA GLU A 158 14.16 19.40 10.00
C GLU A 158 12.68 19.07 9.80
N TRP A 159 12.32 18.54 8.63
CA TRP A 159 10.93 18.33 8.23
C TRP A 159 10.54 16.87 8.14
N VAL A 160 11.50 15.98 7.89
CA VAL A 160 11.22 14.54 7.82
C VAL A 160 12.22 13.75 8.66
N PRO A 161 12.08 13.77 10.01
CA PRO A 161 13.04 13.16 10.93
C PRO A 161 13.27 11.67 10.67
N ASN A 162 12.23 10.96 10.20
CA ASN A 162 12.27 9.53 9.91
C ASN A 162 13.09 9.17 8.66
N PHE A 163 13.45 10.15 7.82
CA PHE A 163 14.24 9.88 6.62
C PHE A 163 15.74 9.85 6.87
N ASN A 164 16.25 10.31 8.02
CA ASN A 164 17.67 10.25 8.37
C ASN A 164 18.58 10.56 7.16
N LEU A 165 18.42 11.77 6.59
CA LEU A 165 18.97 12.13 5.28
C LEU A 165 20.47 12.41 5.33
N ASN A 166 20.99 12.78 6.51
CA ASN A 166 22.44 12.90 6.73
C ASN A 166 23.20 11.60 6.44
N ASP A 167 22.63 10.44 6.77
CA ASP A 167 23.29 9.15 6.48
C ASP A 167 23.45 8.90 4.98
N LEU A 168 22.50 9.38 4.15
CA LEU A 168 22.57 9.25 2.69
C LEU A 168 23.74 10.03 2.08
N LEU A 169 23.96 11.25 2.55
CA LEU A 169 25.00 12.15 2.01
C LEU A 169 26.40 11.74 2.48
N HIS A 170 26.52 11.19 3.69
CA HIS A 170 27.81 10.80 4.27
C HIS A 170 28.25 9.38 3.95
N SER A 171 27.33 8.41 3.84
CA SER A 171 27.71 6.99 3.75
C SER A 171 27.86 6.47 2.31
N LYS A 172 27.42 7.20 1.28
CA LYS A 172 27.32 6.74 -0.11
C LYS A 172 26.52 5.42 -0.28
N CYS A 173 25.76 4.98 0.73
CA CYS A 173 24.98 3.75 0.66
C CYS A 173 23.56 4.03 0.20
N GLU A 174 23.10 3.23 -0.76
CA GLU A 174 21.69 3.17 -1.11
C GLU A 174 20.91 2.52 0.04
N ASN A 175 19.85 3.20 0.48
CA ASN A 175 18.90 2.64 1.42
C ASN A 175 17.63 2.32 0.63
N LEU A 176 17.50 1.05 0.24
CA LEU A 176 16.41 0.55 -0.60
C LEU A 176 15.35 -0.14 0.25
N GLY A 177 14.08 0.16 -0.02
CA GLY A 177 12.94 -0.59 0.48
C GLY A 177 12.60 -0.36 1.95
N LEU A 178 13.04 0.75 2.55
CA LEU A 178 12.76 1.01 3.96
C LEU A 178 11.29 1.35 4.16
N LYS A 179 10.55 0.42 4.77
CA LYS A 179 9.16 0.60 5.16
C LYS A 179 9.07 1.35 6.48
N HIS A 180 8.33 2.45 6.48
CA HIS A 180 8.03 3.20 7.70
C HIS A 180 6.76 4.04 7.53
N LYS A 181 6.36 4.72 8.60
CA LYS A 181 5.17 5.56 8.62
C LYS A 181 5.55 7.04 8.50
N ILE A 182 4.86 7.77 7.63
CA ILE A 182 4.93 9.23 7.51
C ILE A 182 3.54 9.78 7.77
N GLY A 183 3.38 10.59 8.82
CA GLY A 183 2.06 11.02 9.27
C GLY A 183 1.16 9.81 9.56
N ASN A 184 0.07 9.67 8.80
CA ASN A 184 -0.81 8.50 8.90
C ASN A 184 -0.62 7.43 7.81
N LYS A 185 0.31 7.63 6.87
CA LYS A 185 0.49 6.75 5.72
C LYS A 185 1.67 5.81 5.89
N TRP A 186 1.53 4.57 5.44
CA TRP A 186 2.64 3.66 5.28
C TRP A 186 3.33 3.94 3.97
N VAL A 187 4.66 4.06 3.99
CA VAL A 187 5.45 4.24 2.79
C VAL A 187 6.59 3.25 2.72
N ILE A 188 7.01 2.97 1.50
CA ILE A 188 8.31 2.36 1.21
C ILE A 188 9.21 3.41 0.58
N THR A 189 10.43 3.56 1.10
CA THR A 189 11.36 4.62 0.69
C THR A 189 12.64 4.05 0.13
N ASN A 190 13.08 4.62 -0.99
CA ASN A 190 14.37 4.43 -1.63
C ASN A 190 15.15 5.74 -1.59
N LYS A 191 16.41 5.66 -1.18
CA LYS A 191 17.32 6.82 -1.11
C LYS A 191 18.58 6.52 -1.92
N SER A 192 18.90 7.40 -2.86
CA SER A 192 20.06 7.25 -3.73
C SER A 192 20.87 8.54 -3.75
N PRO A 193 22.17 8.52 -3.44
CA PRO A 193 23.03 9.69 -3.60
C PRO A 193 23.24 10.01 -5.08
N ILE A 194 23.35 11.29 -5.41
CA ILE A 194 23.76 11.74 -6.74
C ILE A 194 25.27 11.92 -6.70
N ILE A 195 25.99 11.11 -7.48
CA ILE A 195 27.46 11.12 -7.52
C ILE A 195 27.92 11.62 -8.88
N VAL A 196 28.76 12.66 -8.89
CA VAL A 196 29.41 13.21 -10.09
C VAL A 196 30.90 13.30 -9.80
N ASN A 197 31.74 12.74 -10.69
CA ASN A 197 33.20 12.71 -10.51
C ASN A 197 33.65 12.19 -9.12
N GLU A 198 33.01 11.12 -8.64
CA GLU A 198 33.26 10.50 -7.31
C GLU A 198 32.88 11.35 -6.08
N GLU A 199 32.36 12.56 -6.28
CA GLU A 199 31.84 13.43 -5.22
C GLU A 199 30.31 13.34 -5.13
N VAL A 200 29.77 13.33 -3.91
CA VAL A 200 28.33 13.38 -3.66
C VAL A 200 27.87 14.81 -3.84
N VAL A 201 27.13 15.08 -4.92
CA VAL A 201 26.61 16.42 -5.24
C VAL A 201 25.18 16.63 -4.75
N GLY A 202 24.56 15.59 -4.21
CA GLY A 202 23.20 15.65 -3.65
C GLY A 202 22.59 14.28 -3.42
N GLY A 203 21.28 14.23 -3.25
CA GLY A 203 20.54 12.99 -3.03
C GLY A 203 19.12 13.04 -3.59
N VAL A 204 18.65 11.90 -4.07
CA VAL A 204 17.26 11.67 -4.46
C VAL A 204 16.61 10.70 -3.50
N VAL A 205 15.41 11.04 -3.06
CA VAL A 205 14.56 10.20 -2.23
C VAL A 205 13.25 9.98 -2.95
N VAL A 206 12.91 8.72 -3.17
CA VAL A 206 11.64 8.30 -3.75
C VAL A 206 10.89 7.52 -2.67
N PHE A 207 9.63 7.87 -2.41
CA PHE A 207 8.80 7.12 -1.48
C PHE A 207 7.41 6.88 -2.05
N GLN A 208 6.92 5.66 -1.90
CA GLN A 208 5.63 5.23 -2.41
C GLN A 208 4.67 4.98 -1.26
N ASP A 209 3.45 5.51 -1.36
CA ASP A 209 2.34 5.19 -0.44
C ASP A 209 1.89 3.74 -0.67
N ILE A 210 2.06 2.92 0.35
CA ILE A 210 1.65 1.51 0.36
C ILE A 210 0.51 1.28 1.36
N SER A 211 -0.16 2.33 1.84
CA SER A 211 -1.19 2.22 2.89
C SER A 211 -2.33 1.28 2.49
N GLN A 212 -2.81 1.36 1.24
CA GLN A 212 -3.86 0.47 0.74
C GLN A 212 -3.41 -1.00 0.67
N LEU A 213 -2.15 -1.22 0.28
CA LEU A 213 -1.58 -2.57 0.22
C LEU A 213 -1.44 -3.16 1.63
N GLU A 214 -1.03 -2.34 2.59
CA GLU A 214 -0.94 -2.72 4.00
C GLU A 214 -2.30 -3.03 4.61
N GLU A 215 -3.31 -2.19 4.36
CA GLU A 215 -4.69 -2.42 4.81
C GLU A 215 -5.23 -3.73 4.26
N LEU A 216 -5.07 -3.98 2.95
CA LEU A 216 -5.49 -5.24 2.33
C LEU A 216 -4.73 -6.45 2.89
N SER A 217 -3.42 -6.31 3.12
CA SER A 217 -2.59 -7.36 3.74
C SER A 217 -3.12 -7.71 5.15
N TRP A 218 -3.47 -6.69 5.93
CA TRP A 218 -4.08 -6.86 7.25
C TRP A 218 -5.44 -7.52 7.19
N GLU A 219 -6.34 -7.10 6.30
CA GLU A 219 -7.65 -7.74 6.12
C GLU A 219 -7.51 -9.22 5.77
N LEU A 220 -6.63 -9.55 4.82
CA LEU A 220 -6.35 -10.94 4.44
C LEU A 220 -5.78 -11.74 5.60
N HIS A 221 -4.87 -11.14 6.38
CA HIS A 221 -4.31 -11.77 7.56
C HIS A 221 -5.41 -12.08 8.60
N SER A 222 -6.28 -11.12 8.90
CA SER A 222 -7.40 -11.30 9.82
C SER A 222 -8.39 -12.37 9.33
N VAL A 223 -8.70 -12.41 8.04
CA VAL A 223 -9.55 -13.46 7.46
C VAL A 223 -8.88 -14.84 7.58
N LYS A 224 -7.57 -14.93 7.34
CA LYS A 224 -6.81 -16.17 7.48
C LYS A 224 -6.79 -16.65 8.94
N GLU A 225 -6.51 -15.75 9.88
CA GLU A 225 -6.50 -16.06 11.31
C GLU A 225 -7.87 -16.54 11.79
N LEU A 226 -8.96 -15.86 11.36
CA LEU A 226 -10.32 -16.28 11.67
C LEU A 226 -10.63 -17.68 11.12
N LYS A 227 -10.20 -17.96 9.88
CA LYS A 227 -10.36 -19.29 9.26
C LYS A 227 -9.60 -20.37 10.04
N GLU A 228 -8.37 -20.09 10.46
CA GLU A 228 -7.57 -21.04 11.27
C GLU A 228 -8.20 -21.29 12.64
N LYS A 229 -8.67 -20.24 13.33
CA LYS A 229 -9.42 -20.37 14.59
C LYS A 229 -10.67 -21.23 14.40
N PHE A 230 -11.43 -21.00 13.34
CA PHE A 230 -12.64 -21.78 13.05
C PHE A 230 -12.31 -23.25 12.78
N ASN A 231 -11.28 -23.54 11.98
CA ASN A 231 -10.83 -24.91 11.74
C ASN A 231 -10.39 -25.59 13.04
N ASN A 232 -9.61 -24.92 13.88
CA ASN A 232 -9.18 -25.47 15.16
C ASN A 232 -10.37 -25.83 16.05
N ILE A 233 -11.40 -24.97 16.11
CA ILE A 233 -12.64 -25.30 16.83
C ILE A 233 -13.25 -26.57 16.26
N LEU A 234 -13.48 -26.65 14.94
CA LEU A 234 -14.10 -27.81 14.30
C LEU A 234 -13.33 -29.12 14.51
N GLU A 235 -11.99 -29.07 14.56
CA GLU A 235 -11.14 -30.25 14.83
C GLU A 235 -11.16 -30.70 16.30
N THR A 236 -11.52 -29.80 17.23
CA THR A 236 -11.58 -30.10 18.68
C THR A 236 -12.95 -30.57 19.18
N VAL A 237 -14.03 -30.30 18.44
CA VAL A 237 -15.38 -30.76 18.82
C VAL A 237 -15.44 -32.29 18.71
N ASP A 238 -16.07 -32.98 19.66
CA ASP A 238 -16.21 -34.44 19.63
C ASP A 238 -17.17 -34.93 18.53
N ASP A 239 -18.15 -34.12 18.13
CA ASP A 239 -19.07 -34.42 17.04
C ASP A 239 -18.35 -34.51 15.68
N GLY A 240 -18.76 -35.47 14.86
CA GLY A 240 -18.31 -35.59 13.47
C GLY A 240 -18.95 -34.55 12.58
N ILE A 241 -18.18 -33.61 12.07
CA ILE A 241 -18.67 -32.53 11.20
C ILE A 241 -18.23 -32.78 9.75
N CYS A 242 -19.16 -32.62 8.82
CA CYS A 242 -18.94 -32.72 7.39
C CYS A 242 -19.66 -31.58 6.67
N MET A 243 -18.99 -30.89 5.74
CA MET A 243 -19.63 -29.89 4.89
C MET A 243 -19.80 -30.40 3.47
N ILE A 244 -20.99 -30.23 2.91
CA ILE A 244 -21.30 -30.58 1.53
C ILE A 244 -21.69 -29.35 0.71
N ASN A 245 -21.33 -29.33 -0.56
CA ASN A 245 -21.72 -28.28 -1.51
C ASN A 245 -23.14 -28.50 -2.05
N ARG A 246 -23.58 -27.62 -2.96
CA ARG A 246 -24.89 -27.70 -3.66
C ARG A 246 -25.08 -28.99 -4.45
N CYS A 247 -23.99 -29.61 -4.91
CA CYS A 247 -24.00 -30.88 -5.65
C CYS A 247 -23.97 -32.11 -4.73
N ARG A 248 -24.08 -31.90 -3.40
CA ARG A 248 -23.98 -32.91 -2.34
C ARG A 248 -22.60 -33.56 -2.22
N GLU A 249 -21.57 -32.90 -2.74
CA GLU A 249 -20.18 -33.35 -2.65
C GLU A 249 -19.54 -32.81 -1.37
N ILE A 250 -18.76 -33.64 -0.71
CA ILE A 250 -18.07 -33.27 0.53
C ILE A 250 -16.92 -32.34 0.22
N THR A 251 -16.92 -31.20 0.90
CA THR A 251 -15.92 -30.13 0.79
C THR A 251 -15.04 -30.02 2.02
N TYR A 252 -15.51 -30.50 3.17
CA TYR A 252 -14.76 -30.51 4.43
C TYR A 252 -15.24 -31.66 5.32
N VAL A 253 -14.33 -32.23 6.11
CA VAL A 253 -14.61 -33.14 7.23
C VAL A 253 -13.64 -32.84 8.35
N ASN A 254 -14.09 -32.91 9.60
CA ASN A 254 -13.21 -32.87 10.77
C ASN A 254 -12.67 -34.26 11.12
N HIS A 255 -11.66 -34.31 11.98
CA HIS A 255 -11.06 -35.55 12.45
C HIS A 255 -12.05 -36.53 13.13
N PRO A 256 -12.93 -36.10 14.06
CA PRO A 256 -13.94 -36.98 14.63
C PRO A 256 -14.83 -37.67 13.58
N PHE A 257 -15.25 -36.97 12.52
CA PHE A 257 -16.05 -37.58 11.46
C PHE A 257 -15.32 -38.74 10.79
N VAL A 258 -14.03 -38.53 10.45
CA VAL A 258 -13.20 -39.56 9.82
C VAL A 258 -13.02 -40.76 10.74
N LYS A 259 -12.79 -40.52 12.04
CA LYS A 259 -12.65 -41.56 13.07
C LYS A 259 -13.94 -42.34 13.32
N MET A 260 -15.06 -41.66 13.50
CA MET A 260 -16.38 -42.26 13.76
C MET A 260 -16.71 -43.29 12.68
N PHE A 261 -16.55 -42.90 11.42
CA PHE A 261 -16.89 -43.74 10.27
C PHE A 261 -15.71 -44.57 9.72
N LYS A 262 -14.57 -44.61 10.42
CA LYS A 262 -13.35 -45.36 10.05
C LYS A 262 -12.94 -45.14 8.59
N LYS A 263 -12.94 -43.87 8.15
CA LYS A 263 -12.59 -43.47 6.77
C LYS A 263 -11.16 -42.95 6.63
N GLU A 264 -10.29 -43.25 7.59
CA GLU A 264 -8.86 -42.90 7.53
C GLU A 264 -8.23 -43.47 6.24
N GLY A 265 -7.50 -42.64 5.49
CA GLY A 265 -6.90 -43.03 4.20
C GLY A 265 -7.87 -43.14 3.01
N THR A 266 -9.18 -42.94 3.20
CA THR A 266 -10.13 -42.85 2.08
C THR A 266 -10.20 -41.42 1.56
N ARG A 267 -10.24 -41.23 0.24
CA ARG A 267 -10.52 -39.92 -0.36
C ARG A 267 -12.00 -39.56 -0.17
N VAL A 268 -12.31 -38.95 0.98
CA VAL A 268 -13.67 -38.52 1.36
C VAL A 268 -14.06 -37.22 0.65
N LEU A 269 -13.11 -36.28 0.52
CA LEU A 269 -13.32 -35.01 -0.17
C LEU A 269 -13.69 -35.24 -1.64
N THR A 270 -14.49 -34.34 -2.22
CA THR A 270 -15.01 -34.36 -3.60
C THR A 270 -15.93 -35.53 -3.97
N ARG A 271 -16.26 -36.42 -3.03
CA ARG A 271 -17.26 -37.48 -3.24
C ARG A 271 -18.64 -37.04 -2.78
N LYS A 272 -19.69 -37.60 -3.39
CA LYS A 272 -21.06 -37.40 -2.91
C LYS A 272 -21.27 -38.12 -1.57
N ILE A 273 -21.98 -37.49 -0.65
CA ILE A 273 -22.31 -38.10 0.66
C ILE A 273 -23.02 -39.46 0.51
N GLN A 274 -23.86 -39.59 -0.53
CA GLN A 274 -24.58 -40.82 -0.87
C GLN A 274 -23.65 -41.98 -1.23
N GLU A 275 -22.48 -41.71 -1.80
CA GLU A 275 -21.49 -42.75 -2.16
C GLU A 275 -20.75 -43.28 -0.94
N LEU A 276 -20.62 -42.47 0.11
CA LEU A 276 -19.99 -42.88 1.37
C LEU A 276 -20.90 -43.75 2.22
N PHE A 277 -22.22 -43.52 2.14
CA PHE A 277 -23.24 -44.29 2.83
C PHE A 277 -24.32 -44.79 1.84
N PRO A 278 -24.00 -45.80 1.01
CA PRO A 278 -24.89 -46.27 -0.05
C PRO A 278 -26.18 -46.93 0.44
N LYS A 279 -26.21 -47.40 1.70
CA LYS A 279 -27.39 -48.02 2.31
C LYS A 279 -28.47 -47.01 2.71
N GLU A 280 -28.08 -45.75 2.82
CA GLU A 280 -28.87 -44.71 3.49
C GLU A 280 -29.45 -43.76 2.47
N LYS A 281 -30.67 -43.28 2.67
CA LYS A 281 -31.30 -42.35 1.73
C LYS A 281 -31.27 -40.95 2.28
N PHE A 282 -30.35 -40.12 1.81
CA PHE A 282 -30.34 -38.70 2.12
C PHE A 282 -31.35 -37.96 1.22
N GLY A 283 -32.58 -37.82 1.74
CA GLY A 283 -33.66 -37.09 1.08
C GLY A 283 -33.54 -35.58 1.21
N ASP A 284 -34.38 -34.86 0.46
CA ASP A 284 -34.49 -33.40 0.58
C ASP A 284 -34.92 -32.92 1.98
N PRO A 285 -35.79 -33.61 2.73
CA PRO A 285 -36.12 -33.22 4.11
C PRO A 285 -34.90 -33.20 5.05
N PHE A 286 -33.97 -34.14 4.90
CA PHE A 286 -32.71 -34.15 5.65
C PHE A 286 -31.88 -32.91 5.34
N PHE A 287 -31.62 -32.60 4.06
CA PHE A 287 -30.87 -31.40 3.68
C PHE A 287 -31.61 -30.08 3.97
N ALA A 288 -32.94 -30.11 4.12
CA ALA A 288 -33.72 -28.98 4.62
C ALA A 288 -33.62 -28.83 6.15
N GLY A 289 -33.00 -29.78 6.85
CA GLY A 289 -32.88 -29.82 8.31
C GLY A 289 -34.18 -30.17 9.03
N LYS A 290 -35.11 -30.83 8.33
CA LYS A 290 -36.43 -31.25 8.85
C LYS A 290 -36.45 -32.69 9.37
N GLU A 291 -35.49 -33.49 8.96
CA GLU A 291 -35.35 -34.89 9.36
C GLU A 291 -33.93 -35.18 9.83
N GLU A 292 -33.82 -36.12 10.77
CA GLU A 292 -32.57 -36.67 11.27
C GLU A 292 -32.45 -38.12 10.79
N ILE A 293 -31.22 -38.55 10.49
CA ILE A 293 -30.95 -39.91 10.00
C ILE A 293 -30.11 -40.62 11.05
N ILE A 294 -30.57 -41.80 11.48
CA ILE A 294 -29.82 -42.68 12.37
C ILE A 294 -29.06 -43.69 11.52
N LEU A 295 -27.75 -43.75 11.71
CA LEU A 295 -26.83 -44.63 11.00
C LEU A 295 -26.29 -45.69 11.95
N SER A 296 -26.50 -46.96 11.63
CA SER A 296 -25.85 -48.07 12.34
C SER A 296 -24.64 -48.54 11.53
N THR A 297 -23.44 -48.39 12.08
CA THR A 297 -22.20 -48.87 11.45
C THR A 297 -22.06 -50.38 11.60
N THR A 298 -21.22 -51.01 10.77
CA THR A 298 -21.01 -52.47 10.78
C THR A 298 -20.42 -53.01 12.08
N ASP A 299 -19.83 -52.14 12.91
CA ASP A 299 -19.31 -52.45 14.24
C ASP A 299 -20.34 -52.25 15.36
N GLY A 300 -21.61 -52.02 15.03
CA GLY A 300 -22.72 -51.92 16.00
C GLY A 300 -22.83 -50.59 16.73
N ARG A 301 -22.08 -49.56 16.31
CA ARG A 301 -22.26 -48.19 16.83
C ARG A 301 -23.37 -47.47 16.06
N GLU A 302 -24.13 -46.66 16.78
CA GLU A 302 -25.21 -45.87 16.19
C GLU A 302 -24.86 -44.38 16.24
N PHE A 303 -25.09 -43.69 15.13
CA PHE A 303 -24.82 -42.26 14.98
C PHE A 303 -26.07 -41.55 14.51
N ILE A 304 -26.43 -40.46 15.17
CA ILE A 304 -27.46 -39.56 14.67
C ILE A 304 -26.82 -38.46 13.83
N MET A 305 -27.31 -38.30 12.61
CA MET A 305 -26.92 -37.24 11.70
C MET A 305 -28.04 -36.22 11.56
N HIS A 306 -27.69 -34.94 11.61
CA HIS A 306 -28.59 -33.85 11.24
C HIS A 306 -27.86 -32.89 10.30
N ALA A 307 -28.57 -32.36 9.30
CA ALA A 307 -28.03 -31.38 8.37
C ALA A 307 -28.63 -29.98 8.60
N ARG A 308 -27.78 -28.97 8.50
CA ARG A 308 -28.15 -27.55 8.57
C ARG A 308 -27.74 -26.86 7.26
N PRO A 309 -28.68 -26.26 6.52
CA PRO A 309 -28.36 -25.57 5.28
C PRO A 309 -27.53 -24.31 5.56
N ILE A 310 -26.50 -24.08 4.73
CA ILE A 310 -25.68 -22.87 4.74
C ILE A 310 -26.26 -21.90 3.72
N MET A 311 -26.64 -20.72 4.20
CA MET A 311 -27.14 -19.62 3.36
C MET A 311 -26.14 -18.46 3.39
N ILE A 312 -25.66 -18.04 2.22
CA ILE A 312 -24.82 -16.83 2.07
C ILE A 312 -25.51 -15.93 1.05
N ASP A 313 -25.76 -14.68 1.41
CA ASP A 313 -26.51 -13.70 0.60
C ASP A 313 -27.88 -14.21 0.14
N ALA A 314 -28.62 -14.83 1.05
CA ALA A 314 -29.90 -15.50 0.80
C ALA A 314 -29.85 -16.64 -0.25
N LYS A 315 -28.65 -17.07 -0.67
CA LYS A 315 -28.46 -18.20 -1.60
C LYS A 315 -27.95 -19.41 -0.83
N PHE A 316 -28.62 -20.54 -1.02
CA PHE A 316 -28.15 -21.83 -0.53
C PHE A 316 -26.75 -22.12 -1.06
N ARG A 317 -25.80 -22.48 -0.21
CA ARG A 317 -24.40 -22.78 -0.58
C ARG A 317 -24.00 -24.23 -0.29
N GLY A 318 -24.81 -24.97 0.45
CA GLY A 318 -24.51 -26.33 0.88
C GLY A 318 -25.11 -26.64 2.24
N ASN A 319 -24.62 -27.68 2.90
CA ASN A 319 -25.04 -28.04 4.26
C ASN A 319 -23.83 -28.31 5.15
N VAL A 320 -23.98 -28.01 6.43
CA VAL A 320 -23.19 -28.64 7.50
C VAL A 320 -23.97 -29.85 7.97
N VAL A 321 -23.35 -31.03 7.95
CA VAL A 321 -23.87 -32.26 8.51
C VAL A 321 -23.07 -32.54 9.78
N VAL A 322 -23.78 -32.74 10.88
CA VAL A 322 -23.20 -33.09 12.18
C VAL A 322 -23.66 -34.49 12.52
N ALA A 323 -22.71 -35.35 12.90
CA ALA A 323 -22.90 -36.72 13.33
C ALA A 323 -22.48 -36.84 14.79
N ARG A 324 -23.37 -37.37 15.63
CA ARG A 324 -23.09 -37.62 17.04
C ARG A 324 -23.35 -39.09 17.36
N GLU A 325 -22.49 -39.70 18.18
CA GLU A 325 -22.67 -41.09 18.59
C GLU A 325 -23.81 -41.22 19.61
N LEU A 326 -24.83 -42.01 19.29
CA LEU A 326 -25.97 -42.31 20.17
C LEU A 326 -25.62 -43.34 21.23
N THR A 327 -24.73 -44.30 20.92
CA THR A 327 -24.36 -45.38 21.85
C THR A 327 -23.83 -44.84 23.18
N GLU A 328 -23.11 -43.71 23.15
CA GLU A 328 -22.53 -43.08 24.34
C GLU A 328 -23.59 -42.35 25.17
N ILE A 329 -24.52 -41.64 24.51
CA ILE A 329 -25.65 -40.99 25.19
C ILE A 329 -26.57 -42.02 25.83
N ALA A 330 -26.90 -43.10 25.12
CA ALA A 330 -27.73 -44.18 25.64
C ALA A 330 -27.08 -44.86 26.85
N LYS A 331 -25.78 -45.20 26.78
CA LYS A 331 -25.04 -45.76 27.91
C LYS A 331 -24.99 -44.83 29.12
N LEU A 332 -24.86 -43.53 28.90
CA LEU A 332 -24.88 -42.54 29.99
C LEU A 332 -26.28 -42.42 30.61
N ALA A 333 -27.33 -42.41 29.79
CA ALA A 333 -28.72 -42.38 30.25
C ALA A 333 -29.07 -43.63 31.07
N ASP A 334 -28.76 -44.83 30.56
CA ASP A 334 -28.98 -46.11 31.27
C ASP A 334 -28.26 -46.12 32.64
N ARG A 335 -27.06 -45.53 32.70
CA ARG A 335 -26.28 -45.47 33.94
C ARG A 335 -26.85 -44.47 34.94
N ILE A 336 -27.37 -43.34 34.48
CA ILE A 336 -28.10 -42.37 35.32
C ILE A 336 -29.36 -43.04 35.87
N GLU A 337 -30.11 -43.76 35.04
CA GLU A 337 -31.33 -44.45 35.45
C GLU A 337 -31.03 -45.53 36.51
N LEU A 338 -30.02 -46.38 36.30
CA LEU A 338 -29.60 -47.37 37.30
C LEU A 338 -29.17 -46.73 38.63
N LEU A 339 -28.41 -45.62 38.58
CA LEU A 339 -28.01 -44.90 39.79
C LEU A 339 -29.22 -44.30 40.52
N SER A 340 -30.19 -43.76 39.77
CA SER A 340 -31.42 -43.22 40.36
C SER A 340 -32.23 -44.30 41.08
N GLN A 341 -32.40 -45.48 40.45
CA GLN A 341 -33.07 -46.63 41.06
C GLN A 341 -32.36 -47.09 42.33
N LYS A 342 -31.03 -47.14 42.31
CA LYS A 342 -30.22 -47.56 43.47
C LYS A 342 -30.32 -46.56 44.63
N THR A 343 -30.30 -45.27 44.33
CA THR A 343 -30.50 -44.21 45.34
C THR A 343 -31.90 -44.30 45.96
N GLN A 344 -32.94 -44.51 45.14
CA GLN A 344 -34.31 -44.65 45.63
C GLN A 344 -34.47 -45.88 46.53
N TYR A 345 -33.91 -47.02 46.14
CA TYR A 345 -33.89 -48.23 46.98
C TYR A 345 -33.20 -47.99 48.33
N LEU A 346 -32.03 -47.32 48.34
CA LEU A 346 -31.31 -47.00 49.58
C LEU A 346 -32.10 -46.04 50.48
N GLN A 347 -32.80 -45.06 49.90
CA GLN A 347 -33.68 -44.15 50.64
C GLN A 347 -34.85 -44.91 51.28
N GLU A 348 -35.47 -45.84 50.56
CA GLU A 348 -36.55 -46.68 51.11
C GLU A 348 -36.04 -47.61 52.23
N GLU A 349 -34.83 -48.16 52.10
CA GLU A 349 -34.25 -49.02 53.13
C GLU A 349 -33.86 -48.23 54.40
N LEU A 350 -33.37 -47.00 54.24
CA LEU A 350 -33.09 -46.08 55.34
C LEU A 350 -34.38 -45.65 56.05
N ALA A 351 -35.43 -45.27 55.29
CA ALA A 351 -36.72 -44.90 55.87
C ALA A 351 -37.36 -46.05 56.67
N LYS A 352 -37.22 -47.29 56.20
CA LYS A 352 -37.66 -48.48 56.95
C LYS A 352 -36.87 -48.66 58.25
N LYS A 353 -35.56 -48.45 58.24
CA LYS A 353 -34.71 -48.55 59.45
C LYS A 353 -34.96 -47.43 60.46
N GLU A 354 -35.27 -46.23 59.99
CA GLU A 354 -35.64 -45.10 60.86
C GLU A 354 -37.04 -45.28 61.47
N GLY A 355 -38.00 -45.85 60.74
CA GLY A 355 -39.32 -46.21 61.25
C GLY A 355 -39.37 -47.43 62.18
N LEU A 356 -38.31 -48.25 62.24
CA LEU A 356 -38.16 -49.38 63.17
C LEU A 356 -37.50 -48.99 64.50
N ASN A 357 -36.96 -47.77 64.60
CA ASN A 357 -36.30 -47.22 65.78
C ASN A 357 -37.15 -46.16 66.53
N GLN A 358 -38.44 -46.04 66.19
CA GLN A 358 -39.47 -45.35 66.98
C GLN A 358 -40.42 -46.39 67.58
#